data_AF-A0A7V7WQ75-F1
#
_entry.id   AF-A0A7V7WQ75-F1
#
_cell.length_a   1.000
_cell.length_b   1.000
_cell.length_c   1.000
_cell.angle_alpha   90.00
_cell.angle_beta   90.00
_cell.angle_gamma   90.00
#
_symmetry.space_group_name_H-M   'P 1'
#
loop_
_entity.id
_entity.type
_entity.pdbx_description
1 polymer ?
#
loop_
_entity_poly.entity_id
_entity_poly.type
_entity_poly.pdbx_seq_one_letter_code
_entity_poly.pdbx_strand_id
1 'polypeptide(L)'
;MKVIGDVIDATFAPLGMIQAFVILALILATMAGLYFFLVRPNKLDSEALQRLAGKRGWTIKRKMAGVSGAVSQSGRGYRIEVQPTDGSGWSCEVTRYQNIGSGGHVWKTEFVDPTTGPLDGMVVIGPAIPKKEAEAAAMLLGSFGGGFGKMLLSKLLGDESESVGNLQLLKDAGISGATVFATPDAPADRIGAAYAPLLERWLRTHRHEKEFPILIAGQDRLRIRLRTDADKADSLEAFLDHALAARAALAQ
;
A
#
# COMPACT_ATOMS: atom_id res chain seq x y z
N MET A 1 41.56 12.58 34.66
CA MET A 1 41.72 11.28 33.97
C MET A 1 41.88 10.06 34.90
N LYS A 2 42.22 10.20 36.20
CA LYS A 2 42.27 9.06 37.14
C LYS A 2 40.89 8.50 37.56
N VAL A 3 39.88 9.36 37.60
CA VAL A 3 38.55 9.01 38.13
C VAL A 3 37.78 8.01 37.24
N ILE A 4 38.07 7.92 35.94
CA ILE A 4 37.39 6.96 35.03
C ILE A 4 38.00 5.56 35.14
N GLY A 5 39.29 5.44 35.49
CA GLY A 5 39.95 4.16 35.71
C GLY A 5 39.49 3.47 37.00
N ASP A 6 39.37 4.24 38.09
CA ASP A 6 38.99 3.69 39.40
C ASP A 6 37.53 3.19 39.45
N VAL A 7 36.62 3.77 38.65
CA VAL A 7 35.23 3.27 38.53
C VAL A 7 35.17 1.94 37.76
N ILE A 8 36.08 1.70 36.81
CA ILE A 8 36.15 0.43 36.10
C ILE A 8 36.75 -0.64 37.02
N ASP A 9 37.86 -0.35 37.71
CA ASP A 9 38.50 -1.34 38.58
C ASP A 9 37.65 -1.74 39.81
N ALA A 10 36.90 -0.80 40.41
CA ALA A 10 36.03 -1.13 41.55
C ALA A 10 34.76 -1.91 41.16
N THR A 11 34.30 -1.81 39.90
CA THR A 11 33.08 -2.51 39.44
C THR A 11 33.39 -3.94 38.99
N PHE A 12 34.63 -4.23 38.58
CA PHE A 12 35.01 -5.53 38.01
C PHE A 12 35.92 -6.41 38.90
N ALA A 13 36.38 -5.93 40.06
CA ALA A 13 37.36 -6.66 40.89
C ALA A 13 36.85 -7.90 41.67
N PRO A 14 35.55 -8.05 42.02
CA PRO A 14 35.08 -9.32 42.58
C PRO A 14 33.85 -9.86 41.83
N LEU A 15 33.73 -9.63 40.53
CA LEU A 15 32.82 -10.44 39.73
C LEU A 15 33.44 -11.82 39.63
N GLY A 16 32.99 -12.75 40.48
CA GLY A 16 33.47 -14.13 40.44
C GLY A 16 33.37 -14.66 39.01
N MET A 17 34.29 -15.54 38.60
CA MET A 17 34.36 -16.11 37.24
C MET A 17 32.96 -16.52 36.69
N ILE A 18 32.09 -16.99 37.59
CA ILE A 18 30.67 -17.32 37.33
C ILE A 18 29.86 -16.11 36.83
N GLN A 19 29.95 -14.93 37.47
CA GLN A 19 29.23 -13.73 37.05
C GLN A 19 29.71 -13.24 35.68
N ALA A 20 31.02 -13.32 35.38
CA ALA A 20 31.54 -12.99 34.06
C ALA A 20 30.97 -13.92 32.97
N PHE A 21 30.88 -15.23 33.25
CA PHE A 21 30.24 -16.19 32.35
C PHE A 21 28.75 -15.93 32.16
N VAL A 22 28.02 -15.58 33.22
CA VAL A 22 26.59 -15.25 33.14
C VAL A 22 26.37 -13.99 32.29
N ILE A 23 27.17 -12.94 32.49
CA ILE A 23 27.08 -11.72 31.68
C ILE A 23 27.37 -12.02 30.20
N LEU A 24 28.42 -12.79 29.91
CA LEU A 24 28.75 -13.18 28.54
C LEU A 24 27.63 -14.01 27.89
N ALA A 25 27.05 -14.96 28.62
CA ALA A 25 25.94 -15.78 28.14
C ALA A 25 24.70 -14.93 27.85
N LEU A 26 24.38 -13.93 28.69
CA LEU A 26 23.28 -13.01 28.47
C LEU A 26 23.51 -12.11 27.24
N ILE A 27 24.74 -11.63 27.03
CA ILE A 27 25.10 -10.85 25.82
C ILE A 27 24.90 -11.70 24.57
N LEU A 28 25.42 -12.93 24.55
CA LEU A 28 25.28 -13.85 23.41
C LEU A 28 23.82 -14.21 23.15
N ALA A 29 23.04 -14.50 24.20
CA ALA A 29 21.60 -14.78 24.09
C ALA A 29 20.83 -13.57 23.53
N THR A 30 21.16 -12.36 23.98
CA THR A 30 20.55 -11.12 23.48
C THR A 30 20.90 -10.88 22.02
N MET A 31 22.17 -11.06 21.63
CA MET A 31 22.61 -10.94 20.23
C MET A 31 21.96 -11.99 19.34
N ALA A 32 21.87 -13.25 19.78
CA ALA A 32 21.20 -14.32 19.06
C ALA A 32 19.70 -14.03 18.91
N GLY A 33 19.05 -13.55 19.97
CA GLY A 33 17.67 -13.08 19.95
C GLY A 33 17.48 -11.96 18.92
N LEU A 34 18.29 -10.89 18.99
CA LEU A 34 18.22 -9.79 18.02
C LEU A 34 18.41 -10.26 16.58
N TYR A 35 19.36 -11.17 16.33
CA TYR A 35 19.57 -11.75 15.00
C TYR A 35 18.35 -12.52 14.51
N PHE A 36 17.78 -13.38 15.35
CA PHE A 36 16.67 -14.25 14.98
C PHE A 36 15.36 -13.49 14.80
N PHE A 37 15.11 -12.49 15.66
CA PHE A 37 13.86 -11.72 15.65
C PHE A 37 13.88 -10.52 14.70
N LEU A 38 15.04 -9.90 14.44
CA LEU A 38 15.10 -8.67 13.63
C LEU A 38 15.81 -8.86 12.29
N VAL A 39 16.89 -9.62 12.23
CA VAL A 39 17.73 -9.70 11.02
C VAL A 39 17.27 -10.79 10.08
N ARG A 40 16.99 -11.99 10.61
CA ARG A 40 16.63 -13.16 9.80
C ARG A 40 15.33 -12.96 8.99
N PRO A 41 14.22 -12.45 9.54
CA PRO A 41 13.00 -12.24 8.76
C PRO A 41 13.22 -11.24 7.61
N ASN A 42 13.92 -10.14 7.88
CA ASN A 42 14.23 -9.12 6.86
C ASN A 42 15.07 -9.68 5.70
N LYS A 43 16.04 -10.56 6.00
CA LYS A 43 16.82 -11.25 4.96
C LYS A 43 15.94 -12.18 4.12
N LEU A 44 15.14 -13.03 4.77
CA LEU A 44 14.24 -13.95 4.08
C LEU A 44 13.25 -13.21 3.17
N ASP A 45 12.67 -12.12 3.66
CA ASP A 45 11.76 -11.28 2.88
C ASP A 45 12.47 -10.63 1.68
N SER A 46 13.68 -10.12 1.88
CA SER A 46 14.47 -9.53 0.80
C SER A 46 14.85 -10.56 -0.27
N GLU A 47 15.21 -11.78 0.14
CA GLU A 47 15.50 -12.87 -0.79
C GLU A 47 14.24 -13.31 -1.53
N ALA A 48 13.09 -13.39 -0.85
CA ALA A 48 11.81 -13.73 -1.47
C ALA A 48 11.42 -12.70 -2.53
N LEU A 49 11.60 -11.40 -2.24
CA LEU A 49 11.37 -10.33 -3.21
C LEU A 49 12.34 -10.41 -4.39
N GLN A 50 13.63 -10.68 -4.17
CA GLN A 50 14.59 -10.84 -5.27
C GLN A 50 14.29 -12.07 -6.13
N ARG A 51 13.86 -13.18 -5.53
CA ARG A 51 13.40 -14.36 -6.27
C ARG A 51 12.15 -14.06 -7.10
N LEU A 52 11.19 -13.32 -6.54
CA LEU A 52 10.01 -12.86 -7.26
C LEU A 52 10.39 -11.97 -8.45
N ALA A 53 11.30 -11.02 -8.22
CA ALA A 53 11.84 -10.13 -9.25
C ALA A 53 12.43 -10.92 -10.43
N GLY A 54 13.31 -11.90 -10.15
CA GLY A 54 13.91 -12.76 -11.15
C GLY A 54 12.90 -13.65 -11.89
N LYS A 55 11.94 -14.25 -11.17
CA LYS A 55 10.88 -15.10 -11.73
C LYS A 55 9.99 -14.35 -12.72
N ARG A 56 9.68 -13.09 -12.43
CA ARG A 56 8.67 -12.30 -13.16
C ARG A 56 9.26 -11.30 -14.15
N GLY A 57 10.58 -11.14 -14.21
CA GLY A 57 11.23 -10.10 -15.02
C GLY A 57 10.90 -8.70 -14.50
N TRP A 58 10.92 -8.53 -13.18
CA TRP A 58 10.70 -7.25 -12.52
C TRP A 58 11.97 -6.76 -11.85
N THR A 59 12.10 -5.44 -11.71
CA THR A 59 13.05 -4.81 -10.81
C THR A 59 12.31 -4.41 -9.55
N ILE A 60 12.72 -4.97 -8.40
CA ILE A 60 12.17 -4.63 -7.08
C ILE A 60 13.24 -3.93 -6.25
N LYS A 61 13.01 -2.66 -5.89
CA LYS A 61 13.92 -1.83 -5.09
C LYS A 61 13.24 -1.43 -3.79
N ARG A 62 13.84 -1.78 -2.65
CA ARG A 62 13.40 -1.33 -1.32
C ARG A 62 14.27 -0.14 -0.89
N LYS A 63 13.66 1.03 -0.63
CA LYS A 63 14.31 2.25 -0.14
C LYS A 63 13.80 2.59 1.26
N MET A 64 14.66 3.09 2.13
CA MET A 64 14.23 3.62 3.43
C MET A 64 13.66 5.03 3.23
N ALA A 65 12.47 5.27 3.76
CA ALA A 65 11.83 6.59 3.73
C ALA A 65 12.51 7.47 4.79
N GLY A 66 13.62 8.11 4.42
CA GLY A 66 14.40 8.94 5.35
C GLY A 66 15.77 9.43 4.86
N VAL A 67 16.21 9.10 3.63
CA VAL A 67 17.59 9.42 3.16
C VAL A 67 17.62 10.21 1.84
N SER A 68 16.49 10.77 1.38
CA SER A 68 16.48 11.62 0.18
C SER A 68 16.15 13.09 0.51
N GLY A 69 17.17 13.82 0.97
CA GLY A 69 17.56 15.12 0.42
C GLY A 69 16.65 16.36 0.50
N ALA A 70 15.43 16.29 1.05
CA ALA A 70 14.58 17.48 1.20
C ALA A 70 13.96 17.56 2.60
N VAL A 71 14.52 18.47 3.39
CA VAL A 71 13.94 19.21 4.53
C VAL A 71 12.95 18.42 5.41
N SER A 72 13.50 17.92 6.52
CA SER A 72 12.81 17.61 7.79
C SER A 72 11.52 16.78 7.72
N GLN A 73 11.62 15.48 8.05
CA GLN A 73 10.75 14.87 9.07
C GLN A 73 11.18 13.43 9.36
N SER A 74 11.33 13.14 10.64
CA SER A 74 11.91 11.96 11.28
C SER A 74 11.07 10.67 11.16
N GLY A 75 10.42 10.40 10.04
CA GLY A 75 9.61 9.19 9.87
C GLY A 75 10.47 7.91 9.78
N ARG A 76 10.10 6.84 10.51
CA ARG A 76 10.56 5.48 10.20
C ARG A 76 9.63 4.89 9.15
N GLY A 77 10.19 4.39 8.05
CA GLY A 77 9.42 3.81 6.97
C GLY A 77 10.27 3.24 5.83
N TYR A 78 9.62 2.56 4.90
CA TYR A 78 10.23 2.14 3.65
C TYR A 78 9.25 2.26 2.49
N ARG A 79 9.84 2.29 1.30
CA ARG A 79 9.17 2.26 0.02
C ARG A 79 9.68 1.06 -0.77
N ILE A 80 8.80 0.30 -1.39
CA ILE A 80 9.15 -0.73 -2.38
C ILE A 80 8.68 -0.23 -3.73
N GLU A 81 9.61 -0.09 -4.66
CA GLU A 81 9.35 0.28 -6.05
C GLU A 81 9.49 -0.97 -6.91
N VAL A 82 8.46 -1.27 -7.69
CA VAL A 82 8.43 -2.36 -8.65
C VAL A 82 8.21 -1.81 -10.05
N GLN A 83 9.05 -2.23 -10.99
CA GLN A 83 8.95 -1.86 -12.39
C GLN A 83 9.27 -3.08 -13.26
N PRO A 84 8.64 -3.24 -14.43
CA PRO A 84 8.99 -4.31 -15.35
C PRO A 84 10.35 -4.06 -16.00
N THR A 85 11.13 -5.11 -16.29
CA THR A 85 12.40 -4.96 -17.00
C THR A 85 12.24 -4.82 -18.51
N ASP A 86 11.07 -5.16 -19.05
CA ASP A 86 10.77 -5.13 -20.49
C ASP A 86 10.35 -3.74 -21.01
N GLY A 87 10.29 -2.73 -20.13
CA GLY A 87 9.89 -1.37 -20.51
C GLY A 87 8.39 -1.17 -20.75
N SER A 88 7.53 -2.10 -20.31
CA SER A 88 6.06 -2.03 -20.49
C SER A 88 5.35 -0.86 -19.78
N GLY A 89 6.10 0.06 -19.17
CA GLY A 89 5.66 1.41 -18.78
C GLY A 89 4.94 1.52 -17.44
N TRP A 90 4.41 0.42 -16.91
CA TRP A 90 3.74 0.42 -15.61
C TRP A 90 4.73 0.43 -14.44
N SER A 91 4.25 0.82 -13.27
CA SER A 91 5.00 0.77 -12.02
C SER A 91 4.09 0.43 -10.85
N CYS A 92 4.68 -0.06 -9.76
CA CYS A 92 3.97 -0.24 -8.49
C CYS A 92 4.82 0.28 -7.33
N GLU A 93 4.20 1.01 -6.42
CA GLU A 93 4.82 1.54 -5.22
C GLU A 93 4.09 1.02 -3.98
N VAL A 94 4.82 0.38 -3.07
CA VAL A 94 4.37 0.10 -1.70
C VAL A 94 5.00 1.15 -0.81
N THR A 95 4.17 1.92 -0.08
CA THR A 95 4.62 2.96 0.85
C THR A 95 4.13 2.66 2.25
N ARG A 96 5.09 2.63 3.19
CA ARG A 96 4.86 2.50 4.62
C ARG A 96 5.68 3.54 5.36
N TYR A 97 5.02 4.55 5.95
CA TYR A 97 5.70 5.49 6.84
C TYR A 97 4.84 5.86 8.06
N GLN A 98 5.51 6.16 9.15
CA GLN A 98 4.90 6.73 10.34
C GLN A 98 5.09 8.25 10.31
N ASN A 99 3.99 9.00 10.29
CA ASN A 99 4.01 10.44 10.43
C ASN A 99 4.13 10.79 11.92
N ILE A 100 5.30 11.27 12.33
CA ILE A 100 5.58 11.61 13.74
C ILE A 100 4.78 12.85 14.18
N GLY A 101 4.46 13.77 13.26
CA GLY A 101 3.73 15.00 13.58
C GLY A 101 2.24 14.80 13.85
N SER A 102 1.61 13.82 13.19
CA SER A 102 0.17 13.53 13.36
C SER A 102 -0.12 12.21 14.08
N GLY A 103 0.92 11.45 14.47
CA GLY A 103 0.78 10.12 15.05
C GLY A 103 0.22 9.06 14.09
N GLY A 104 0.03 9.40 12.81
CA GLY A 104 -0.63 8.56 11.81
C GLY A 104 0.33 7.56 11.15
N HIS A 105 -0.19 6.38 10.80
CA HIS A 105 0.48 5.44 9.90
C HIS A 105 -0.10 5.55 8.50
N VAL A 106 0.76 5.67 7.50
CA VAL A 106 0.36 5.66 6.09
C VAL A 106 0.85 4.36 5.48
N TRP A 107 -0.12 3.51 5.10
CA TRP A 107 0.10 2.26 4.38
C TRP A 107 -0.68 2.30 3.07
N LYS A 108 0.03 2.16 1.97
CA LYS A 108 -0.55 2.23 0.63
C LYS A 108 0.24 1.32 -0.31
N THR A 109 -0.45 0.63 -1.19
CA THR A 109 0.14 -0.01 -2.37
C THR A 109 -0.56 0.54 -3.58
N GLU A 110 0.18 0.96 -4.59
CA GLU A 110 -0.40 1.59 -5.78
C GLU A 110 0.30 1.13 -7.03
N PHE A 111 -0.48 0.56 -7.94
CA PHE A 111 -0.10 0.28 -9.31
C PHE A 111 -0.55 1.44 -10.19
N VAL A 112 0.33 1.87 -11.10
CA VAL A 112 0.07 2.90 -12.10
C VAL A 112 0.52 2.37 -13.45
N ASP A 113 -0.38 2.37 -14.43
CA ASP A 113 -0.04 2.14 -15.82
C ASP A 113 -0.35 3.39 -16.65
N PRO A 114 0.69 4.08 -17.17
CA PRO A 114 0.50 5.26 -17.99
C PRO A 114 0.12 4.97 -19.44
N THR A 115 0.13 3.71 -19.86
CA THR A 115 -0.05 3.29 -21.26
C THR A 115 -1.45 2.80 -21.56
N THR A 116 -2.22 2.38 -20.56
CA THR A 116 -3.66 2.14 -20.72
C THR A 116 -4.28 3.44 -21.23
N GLY A 117 -4.81 3.39 -22.46
CA GLY A 117 -5.19 4.57 -23.22
C GLY A 117 -6.08 5.52 -22.43
N PRO A 118 -5.98 6.85 -22.70
CA PRO A 118 -6.84 7.82 -22.03
C PRO A 118 -8.29 7.43 -22.27
N LEU A 119 -9.04 7.33 -21.18
CA LEU A 119 -10.47 7.07 -21.25
C LEU A 119 -11.21 8.40 -21.36
N ASP A 120 -12.30 8.38 -22.11
CA ASP A 120 -13.29 9.43 -22.01
C ASP A 120 -13.81 9.43 -20.57
N GLY A 121 -13.72 10.57 -19.88
CA GLY A 121 -14.12 10.69 -18.49
C GLY A 121 -13.24 9.94 -17.47
N MET A 122 -13.84 9.62 -16.32
CA MET A 122 -13.22 8.93 -15.20
C MET A 122 -14.20 7.95 -14.56
N VAL A 123 -13.71 6.76 -14.18
CA VAL A 123 -14.40 5.74 -13.40
C VAL A 123 -13.58 5.40 -12.16
N VAL A 124 -14.25 5.35 -11.02
CA VAL A 124 -13.68 4.92 -9.73
C VAL A 124 -14.53 3.77 -9.20
N ILE A 125 -13.91 2.60 -9.01
CA ILE A 125 -14.53 1.42 -8.40
C ILE A 125 -13.90 1.20 -7.04
N GLY A 126 -14.67 1.43 -5.99
CA GLY A 126 -14.24 1.34 -4.60
C GLY A 126 -15.05 0.32 -3.79
N PRO A 127 -14.73 0.15 -2.49
CA PRO A 127 -15.47 -0.73 -1.61
C PRO A 127 -16.94 -0.33 -1.53
N ALA A 128 -17.82 -1.31 -1.31
CA ALA A 128 -19.22 -1.04 -1.04
C ALA A 128 -19.39 -0.07 0.13
N ILE A 129 -20.17 1.01 -0.09
CA ILE A 129 -20.59 1.89 0.99
C ILE A 129 -21.63 1.15 1.84
N PRO A 130 -21.45 1.05 3.17
CA PRO A 130 -22.45 0.46 4.05
C PRO A 130 -23.81 1.14 3.85
N LYS A 131 -24.91 0.35 3.80
CA LYS A 131 -26.26 0.89 3.56
C LYS A 131 -26.63 2.05 4.48
N LYS A 132 -26.25 1.97 5.76
CA LYS A 132 -26.47 3.03 6.75
C LYS A 132 -25.77 4.35 6.39
N GLU A 133 -24.55 4.27 5.85
CA GLU A 133 -23.80 5.45 5.39
C GLU A 133 -24.38 6.00 4.08
N ALA A 134 -24.81 5.12 3.17
CA ALA A 134 -25.47 5.52 1.93
C ALA A 134 -26.84 6.19 2.18
N GLU A 135 -27.62 5.67 3.13
CA GLU A 135 -28.91 6.24 3.56
C GLU A 135 -28.71 7.58 4.27
N ALA A 136 -27.73 7.68 5.17
CA ALA A 136 -27.38 8.95 5.82
C ALA A 136 -26.90 10.01 4.81
N ALA A 137 -26.11 9.61 3.81
CA ALA A 137 -25.68 10.49 2.72
C ALA A 137 -26.86 10.96 1.85
N ALA A 138 -27.80 10.07 1.55
CA ALA A 138 -29.00 10.40 0.79
C ALA A 138 -29.93 11.37 1.55
N MET A 139 -30.11 11.16 2.86
CA MET A 139 -30.93 12.02 3.72
C MET A 139 -30.33 13.42 3.92
N LEU A 140 -29.01 13.54 3.98
CA LEU A 140 -28.34 14.82 4.24
C LEU A 140 -28.11 15.67 2.99
N LEU A 141 -28.11 15.09 1.78
CA LEU A 141 -27.60 15.78 0.60
C LEU A 141 -28.44 15.68 -0.67
N GLY A 142 -29.57 14.97 -0.68
CA GLY A 142 -30.57 15.02 -1.76
C GLY A 142 -30.13 14.55 -3.15
N SER A 143 -28.83 14.42 -3.40
CA SER A 143 -28.17 13.93 -4.61
C SER A 143 -26.68 13.77 -4.28
N PHE A 144 -26.07 12.65 -4.67
CA PHE A 144 -24.65 12.34 -4.40
C PHE A 144 -23.63 13.32 -5.04
N GLY A 145 -24.09 14.44 -5.61
CA GLY A 145 -23.26 15.57 -6.07
C GLY A 145 -22.89 16.59 -4.98
N GLY A 146 -23.31 16.38 -3.73
CA GLY A 146 -23.01 17.27 -2.58
C GLY A 146 -21.69 16.97 -1.84
N GLY A 147 -21.34 17.81 -0.85
CA GLY A 147 -20.05 17.79 -0.14
C GLY A 147 -19.63 16.46 0.53
N PHE A 148 -20.57 15.56 0.85
CA PHE A 148 -20.23 14.22 1.34
C PHE A 148 -19.70 13.30 0.24
N GLY A 149 -20.17 13.43 -1.01
CA GLY A 149 -19.59 12.73 -2.15
C GLY A 149 -18.12 13.10 -2.29
N LYS A 150 -17.81 14.40 -2.19
CA LYS A 150 -16.42 14.91 -2.14
C LYS A 150 -15.64 14.37 -0.95
N MET A 151 -16.24 14.27 0.24
CA MET A 151 -15.59 13.70 1.43
C MET A 151 -15.32 12.19 1.31
N LEU A 152 -16.23 11.43 0.69
CA LEU A 152 -16.04 10.00 0.48
C LEU A 152 -14.99 9.76 -0.60
N LEU A 153 -15.02 10.56 -1.67
CA LEU A 153 -14.02 10.54 -2.72
C LEU A 153 -12.65 10.98 -2.18
N SER A 154 -12.56 11.97 -1.29
CA SER A 154 -11.30 12.32 -0.65
C SER A 154 -10.79 11.21 0.30
N LYS A 155 -11.67 10.44 0.94
CA LYS A 155 -11.25 9.24 1.70
C LYS A 155 -10.73 8.11 0.80
N LEU A 156 -11.29 7.96 -0.40
CA LEU A 156 -10.90 6.91 -1.34
C LEU A 156 -9.66 7.30 -2.16
N LEU A 157 -9.61 8.54 -2.64
CA LEU A 157 -8.59 9.07 -3.55
C LEU A 157 -7.46 9.78 -2.79
N GLY A 158 -7.71 10.34 -1.61
CA GLY A 158 -6.76 11.15 -0.85
C GLY A 158 -6.76 12.62 -1.29
N ASP A 159 -5.57 13.25 -1.26
CA ASP A 159 -5.36 14.66 -1.61
C ASP A 159 -5.66 15.00 -3.09
N GLU A 160 -5.89 14.00 -3.94
CA GLU A 160 -6.20 14.17 -5.37
C GLU A 160 -7.67 14.50 -5.67
N SER A 161 -8.41 14.97 -4.65
CA SER A 161 -9.85 15.26 -4.77
C SER A 161 -10.21 16.45 -5.67
N GLU A 162 -9.22 17.21 -6.16
CA GLU A 162 -9.45 18.39 -6.99
C GLU A 162 -9.88 18.04 -8.43
N SER A 163 -9.45 16.89 -8.98
CA SER A 163 -9.83 16.44 -10.33
C SER A 163 -11.21 15.77 -10.41
N VAL A 164 -11.96 15.77 -9.32
CA VAL A 164 -13.10 14.86 -9.07
C VAL A 164 -14.47 15.52 -9.26
N GLY A 165 -14.51 16.78 -9.70
CA GLY A 165 -15.68 17.66 -9.66
C GLY A 165 -17.00 17.11 -10.24
N ASN A 166 -16.95 16.13 -11.15
CA ASN A 166 -18.10 15.62 -11.89
C ASN A 166 -18.39 14.11 -11.68
N LEU A 167 -17.77 13.44 -10.71
CA LEU A 167 -18.07 12.03 -10.43
C LEU A 167 -19.48 11.85 -9.85
N GLN A 168 -20.25 10.92 -10.44
CA GLN A 168 -21.59 10.55 -10.01
C GLN A 168 -21.64 9.09 -9.59
N LEU A 169 -22.44 8.79 -8.57
CA LEU A 169 -22.67 7.42 -8.14
C LEU A 169 -23.54 6.67 -9.16
N LEU A 170 -23.03 5.56 -9.71
CA LEU A 170 -23.80 4.65 -10.55
C LEU A 170 -24.42 3.54 -9.70
N LYS A 171 -25.74 3.62 -9.51
CA LYS A 171 -26.48 2.64 -8.69
C LYS A 171 -26.60 1.27 -9.34
N ASP A 172 -26.60 1.23 -10.67
CA ASP A 172 -26.90 0.03 -11.45
C ASP A 172 -25.67 -0.56 -12.17
N ALA A 173 -24.45 -0.19 -11.76
CA ALA A 173 -23.22 -0.65 -12.40
C ALA A 173 -22.94 -2.17 -12.25
N GLY A 174 -23.77 -2.91 -11.52
CA GLY A 174 -23.77 -4.38 -11.53
C GLY A 174 -22.58 -5.06 -10.85
N ILE A 175 -21.69 -4.33 -10.18
CA ILE A 175 -20.52 -4.91 -9.52
C ILE A 175 -20.84 -5.26 -8.07
N SER A 176 -20.99 -6.55 -7.79
CA SER A 176 -21.27 -7.04 -6.43
C SER A 176 -20.15 -6.68 -5.45
N GLY A 177 -20.52 -6.14 -4.29
CA GLY A 177 -19.58 -5.76 -3.23
C GLY A 177 -18.76 -4.49 -3.49
N ALA A 178 -19.06 -3.75 -4.56
CA ALA A 178 -18.37 -2.51 -4.91
C ALA A 178 -19.32 -1.32 -5.00
N THR A 179 -18.75 -0.12 -5.01
CA THR A 179 -19.43 1.11 -5.38
C THR A 179 -18.71 1.73 -6.56
N VAL A 180 -19.48 2.15 -7.57
CA VAL A 180 -18.95 2.70 -8.82
C VAL A 180 -19.31 4.18 -8.92
N PHE A 181 -18.31 5.01 -9.10
CA PHE A 181 -18.45 6.41 -9.44
C PHE A 181 -17.94 6.64 -10.86
N ALA A 182 -18.64 7.45 -11.64
CA ALA A 182 -18.23 7.76 -13.00
C ALA A 182 -18.61 9.19 -13.38
N THR A 183 -17.82 9.81 -14.27
CA THR A 183 -18.28 11.01 -14.99
C THR A 183 -19.27 10.61 -16.09
N PRO A 184 -20.16 11.51 -16.55
CA PRO A 184 -21.18 11.19 -17.55
C PRO A 184 -20.63 10.56 -18.84
N ASP A 185 -19.47 11.02 -19.31
CA ASP A 185 -18.86 10.56 -20.57
C ASP A 185 -18.06 9.26 -20.42
N ALA A 186 -17.98 8.70 -19.21
CA ALA A 186 -17.12 7.55 -18.96
C ALA A 186 -17.75 6.23 -19.41
N PRO A 187 -16.97 5.30 -20.00
CA PRO A 187 -17.45 3.99 -20.41
C PRO A 187 -17.57 3.03 -19.21
N ALA A 188 -18.34 3.43 -18.20
CA ALA A 188 -18.42 2.76 -16.90
C ALA A 188 -18.96 1.33 -16.99
N ASP A 189 -19.94 1.06 -17.86
CA ASP A 189 -20.48 -0.28 -18.06
C ASP A 189 -19.43 -1.23 -18.64
N ARG A 190 -18.64 -0.77 -19.61
CA ARG A 190 -17.54 -1.54 -20.21
C ARG A 190 -16.46 -1.86 -19.17
N ILE A 191 -16.03 -0.84 -18.43
CA ILE A 191 -15.00 -0.98 -17.39
C ILE A 191 -15.51 -1.90 -16.27
N GLY A 192 -16.76 -1.72 -15.85
CA GLY A 192 -17.39 -2.54 -14.83
C GLY A 192 -17.51 -4.00 -15.25
N ALA A 193 -17.97 -4.27 -16.46
CA ALA A 193 -18.07 -5.63 -17.00
C ALA A 193 -16.71 -6.32 -17.10
N ALA A 194 -15.66 -5.60 -17.53
CA ALA A 194 -14.31 -6.13 -17.63
C ALA A 194 -13.67 -6.39 -16.25
N TYR A 195 -13.91 -5.50 -15.28
CA TYR A 195 -13.26 -5.57 -13.97
C TYR A 195 -13.99 -6.45 -12.94
N ALA A 196 -15.32 -6.57 -13.03
CA ALA A 196 -16.13 -7.29 -12.04
C ALA A 196 -15.66 -8.74 -11.78
N PRO A 197 -15.33 -9.57 -12.79
CA PRO A 197 -14.84 -10.93 -12.54
C PRO A 197 -13.48 -10.97 -11.81
N LEU A 198 -12.63 -9.98 -12.09
CA LEU A 198 -11.31 -9.86 -11.45
C LEU A 198 -11.47 -9.47 -9.98
N LEU A 199 -12.35 -8.50 -9.71
CA LEU A 199 -12.67 -8.08 -8.36
C LEU A 199 -13.31 -9.21 -7.54
N GLU A 200 -14.28 -9.93 -8.11
CA GLU A 200 -14.91 -11.07 -7.42
C GLU A 200 -13.86 -12.12 -7.04
N ARG A 201 -12.96 -12.46 -7.96
CA ARG A 201 -11.85 -13.39 -7.70
C ARG A 201 -10.96 -12.90 -6.56
N TRP A 202 -10.62 -11.61 -6.54
CA TRP A 202 -9.82 -11.00 -5.48
C TRP A 202 -10.50 -11.11 -4.11
N LEU A 203 -11.79 -10.76 -4.04
CA LEU A 203 -12.55 -10.72 -2.79
C LEU A 203 -12.80 -12.11 -2.17
N ARG A 204 -12.68 -13.18 -2.95
CA ARG A 204 -12.74 -14.56 -2.41
C ARG A 204 -11.58 -14.87 -1.47
N THR A 205 -10.39 -14.33 -1.75
CA THR A 205 -9.17 -14.57 -0.96
C THR A 205 -8.80 -13.42 -0.03
N HIS A 206 -9.28 -12.19 -0.31
CA HIS A 206 -8.99 -10.98 0.47
C HIS A 206 -10.28 -10.33 0.96
N ARG A 207 -10.73 -10.74 2.16
CA ARG A 207 -12.01 -10.30 2.73
C ARG A 207 -11.91 -9.02 3.56
N HIS A 208 -10.70 -8.56 3.87
CA HIS A 208 -10.53 -7.36 4.67
C HIS A 208 -10.79 -6.10 3.84
N GLU A 209 -11.57 -5.17 4.38
CA GLU A 209 -11.94 -3.93 3.69
C GLU A 209 -10.73 -3.08 3.27
N LYS A 210 -9.63 -3.14 4.02
CA LYS A 210 -8.37 -2.44 3.71
C LYS A 210 -7.62 -3.03 2.50
N GLU A 211 -7.88 -4.30 2.19
CA GLU A 211 -7.34 -5.03 1.04
C GLU A 211 -8.23 -4.89 -0.19
N PHE A 212 -9.33 -4.12 -0.12
CA PHE A 212 -10.17 -3.85 -1.27
C PHE A 212 -9.39 -3.03 -2.32
N PRO A 213 -9.27 -3.51 -3.58
CA PRO A 213 -8.54 -2.82 -4.62
C PRO A 213 -9.43 -1.73 -5.23
N ILE A 214 -9.04 -0.48 -4.98
CA ILE A 214 -9.69 0.70 -5.55
C ILE A 214 -9.13 0.90 -6.96
N LEU A 215 -9.97 0.74 -7.96
CA LEU A 215 -9.63 1.02 -9.36
C LEU A 215 -10.01 2.45 -9.70
N ILE A 216 -9.09 3.18 -10.34
CA ILE A 216 -9.27 4.53 -10.84
C ILE A 216 -8.81 4.49 -12.30
N ALA A 217 -9.73 4.70 -13.23
CA ALA A 217 -9.44 4.69 -14.65
C ALA A 217 -10.00 5.97 -15.27
N GLY A 218 -9.14 6.80 -15.85
CA GLY A 218 -9.58 8.06 -16.47
C GLY A 218 -8.54 8.61 -17.45
N GLN A 219 -8.60 9.92 -17.68
CA GLN A 219 -7.66 10.63 -18.57
C GLN A 219 -6.21 10.51 -18.12
N ASP A 220 -5.99 10.57 -16.80
CA ASP A 220 -4.66 10.44 -16.18
C ASP A 220 -4.22 8.98 -15.97
N ARG A 221 -4.77 8.08 -16.80
CA ARG A 221 -4.36 6.67 -16.95
C ARG A 221 -5.01 5.70 -15.95
N LEU A 222 -4.55 4.45 -15.95
CA LEU A 222 -5.05 3.40 -15.06
C LEU A 222 -4.25 3.37 -13.76
N ARG A 223 -4.97 3.38 -12.63
CA ARG A 223 -4.41 3.22 -11.30
C ARG A 223 -5.22 2.23 -10.49
N ILE A 224 -4.53 1.40 -9.72
CA ILE A 224 -5.17 0.46 -8.79
C ILE A 224 -4.46 0.60 -7.46
N ARG A 225 -5.22 0.75 -6.38
CA ARG A 225 -4.69 1.09 -5.06
C ARG A 225 -5.26 0.19 -3.97
N LEU A 226 -4.40 -0.25 -3.05
CA LEU A 226 -4.77 -0.80 -1.75
C LEU A 226 -4.61 0.27 -0.66
N ARG A 227 -5.44 0.17 0.39
CA ARG A 227 -5.33 0.97 1.62
C ARG A 227 -4.47 0.28 2.68
N THR A 228 -3.60 -0.62 2.24
CA THR A 228 -2.63 -1.37 3.03
C THR A 228 -1.36 -1.58 2.24
N ASP A 229 -0.28 -1.98 2.90
CA ASP A 229 0.98 -2.37 2.28
C ASP A 229 0.97 -3.85 1.85
N ALA A 230 1.34 -4.11 0.60
CA ALA A 230 1.66 -5.42 0.06
C ALA A 230 3.20 -5.57 0.07
N ASP A 231 3.78 -5.61 1.26
CA ASP A 231 5.23 -5.51 1.49
C ASP A 231 5.99 -6.84 1.42
N LYS A 232 5.25 -7.95 1.47
CA LYS A 232 5.74 -9.33 1.35
C LYS A 232 5.64 -9.80 -0.10
N ALA A 233 6.51 -10.75 -0.47
CA ALA A 233 6.55 -11.26 -1.84
C ALA A 233 5.20 -11.82 -2.32
N ASP A 234 4.54 -12.66 -1.51
CA ASP A 234 3.27 -13.28 -1.91
C ASP A 234 2.13 -12.26 -2.06
N SER A 235 2.01 -11.29 -1.13
CA SER A 235 0.98 -10.26 -1.22
C SER A 235 1.23 -9.27 -2.35
N LEU A 236 2.50 -8.94 -2.61
CA LEU A 236 2.91 -8.11 -3.74
C LEU A 236 2.65 -8.81 -5.08
N GLU A 237 3.00 -10.10 -5.19
CA GLU A 237 2.75 -10.90 -6.38
C GLU A 237 1.25 -11.00 -6.66
N ALA A 238 0.44 -11.32 -5.66
CA ALA A 238 -1.01 -11.37 -5.80
C ALA A 238 -1.59 -10.04 -6.28
N PHE A 239 -1.19 -8.93 -5.64
CA PHE A 239 -1.64 -7.59 -6.02
C PHE A 239 -1.26 -7.23 -7.46
N LEU A 240 -0.02 -7.50 -7.86
CA LEU A 240 0.46 -7.23 -9.21
C LEU A 240 -0.23 -8.13 -10.25
N ASP A 241 -0.49 -9.39 -9.95
CA ASP A 241 -1.26 -10.29 -10.83
C ASP A 241 -2.68 -9.76 -11.05
N HIS A 242 -3.32 -9.25 -10.00
CA HIS A 242 -4.63 -8.59 -10.11
C HIS A 242 -4.56 -7.33 -10.97
N ALA A 243 -3.58 -6.45 -10.70
CA ALA A 243 -3.45 -5.19 -11.41
C ALA A 243 -3.09 -5.37 -12.90
N LEU A 244 -2.21 -6.31 -13.21
CA LEU A 244 -1.83 -6.65 -14.58
C LEU A 244 -2.97 -7.31 -15.35
N ALA A 245 -3.77 -8.16 -14.68
CA ALA A 245 -4.98 -8.72 -15.29
C ALA A 245 -6.02 -7.62 -15.59
N ALA A 246 -6.20 -6.67 -14.67
CA ALA A 246 -7.09 -5.53 -14.89
C ALA A 246 -6.61 -4.63 -16.04
N ARG A 247 -5.31 -4.34 -16.10
CA ARG A 247 -4.68 -3.65 -17.24
C ARG A 247 -5.00 -4.37 -18.56
N ALA A 248 -4.76 -5.67 -18.64
CA ALA A 248 -4.99 -6.45 -19.86
C ALA A 248 -6.48 -6.50 -20.26
N ALA A 249 -7.40 -6.54 -19.29
CA ALA A 249 -8.84 -6.54 -19.55
C ALA A 249 -9.36 -5.18 -20.04
N LEU A 250 -8.75 -4.07 -19.58
CA LEU A 250 -9.16 -2.72 -19.96
C LEU A 250 -8.51 -2.19 -21.24
N ALA A 251 -7.42 -2.83 -21.68
CA ALA A 251 -6.75 -2.54 -22.95
C ALA A 251 -7.48 -3.12 -24.18
N GLN A 252 -8.50 -3.96 -23.97
CA GLN A 252 -9.39 -4.49 -25.01
C GLN A 252 -10.54 -3.52 -25.29
#